data_AF-A0A0A8Z3X2-F1
#
_entry.id   AF-A0A0A8Z3X2-F1
#
_cell.length_a   1.000
_cell.length_b   1.000
_cell.length_c   1.000
_cell.angle_alpha   90.00
_cell.angle_beta   90.00
_cell.angle_gamma   90.00
#
_symmetry.space_group_name_H-M   'P 1'
#
loop_
_entity.id
_entity.type
_entity.pdbx_description
1 polymer ?
#
loop_
_entity_poly.entity_id
_entity_poly.type
_entity_poly.pdbx_seq_one_letter_code
_entity_poly.pdbx_strand_id
1 'polypeptide(L)' 'MLNLWELMLRLDPREWDKGAPVGLHRLSSLEEIIVWALEHRDITAEYEGQKDMTMKRVFQEAADAIPSRPTFALFG' A
#
# COMPACT_ATOMS: atom_id res chain seq x y z
N MET A 1 -4.83 15.50 -20.18
CA MET A 1 -4.06 14.35 -19.65
C MET A 1 -4.74 13.95 -18.35
N LEU A 2 -5.16 12.69 -18.18
CA LEU A 2 -5.80 12.24 -16.95
C LEU A 2 -4.69 12.04 -15.91
N ASN A 3 -4.61 12.93 -14.92
CA ASN A 3 -3.65 12.80 -13.83
C ASN A 3 -4.34 12.05 -12.69
N LEU A 4 -3.80 10.90 -12.32
CA LEU A 4 -4.21 10.19 -11.12
C LEU A 4 -3.45 10.81 -9.94
N TRP A 5 -4.20 11.44 -9.03
CA TRP A 5 -3.67 12.09 -7.83
C TRP A 5 -3.90 11.23 -6.57
N GLU A 6 -4.90 10.37 -6.58
CA GLU A 6 -5.23 9.47 -5.47
C GLU A 6 -5.31 8.02 -5.97
N LEU A 7 -4.72 7.09 -5.21
CA LEU A 7 -4.85 5.65 -5.44
C LEU A 7 -5.37 4.95 -4.18
N MET A 8 -6.56 4.38 -4.29
CA MET A 8 -7.11 3.48 -3.27
C MET A 8 -6.94 2.01 -3.68
N LEU A 9 -6.38 1.21 -2.79
CA LEU A 9 -6.18 -0.23 -2.97
C LEU A 9 -6.84 -0.99 -1.83
N ARG A 10 -7.39 -2.16 -2.15
CA ARG A 10 -7.89 -3.11 -1.16
C ARG A 10 -7.15 -4.42 -1.35
N LEU A 11 -6.36 -4.82 -0.36
CA LEU A 11 -5.41 -5.93 -0.46
C LEU A 11 -5.67 -6.96 0.63
N ASP A 12 -5.53 -8.23 0.27
CA ASP A 12 -5.48 -9.31 1.25
C ASP A 12 -4.04 -9.45 1.78
N PRO A 13 -3.78 -9.30 3.10
CA PRO A 13 -2.47 -9.57 3.69
C PRO A 13 -1.92 -11.00 3.44
N ARG A 14 -2.79 -11.95 3.08
CA ARG A 14 -2.44 -13.33 2.72
C ARG A 14 -1.93 -13.47 1.29
N GLU A 15 -2.53 -12.73 0.35
CA GLU A 15 -2.36 -12.94 -1.09
C GLU A 15 -1.59 -11.81 -1.79
N TRP A 16 -1.34 -10.69 -1.11
CA TRP A 16 -0.62 -9.58 -1.72
C TRP A 16 0.82 -9.97 -2.11
N ASP A 17 1.23 -9.48 -3.27
CA ASP A 17 2.58 -9.66 -3.78
C ASP A 17 3.46 -8.45 -3.42
N LYS A 18 4.69 -8.69 -2.96
CA LYS A 18 5.63 -7.62 -2.59
C LYS A 18 6.06 -6.75 -3.78
N GLY A 19 5.90 -7.23 -5.00
CA GLY A 19 6.10 -6.52 -6.25
C GLY A 19 4.91 -5.69 -6.70
N ALA A 20 3.74 -5.77 -6.03
CA ALA A 20 2.56 -4.97 -6.38
C ALA A 20 2.83 -3.45 -6.50
N PRO A 21 3.61 -2.80 -5.63
CA PRO A 21 3.85 -1.37 -5.72
C PRO A 21 4.96 -0.98 -6.72
N VAL A 22 5.61 -1.94 -7.39
CA VAL A 22 6.67 -1.63 -8.37
C VAL A 22 6.16 -0.73 -9.49
N GLY A 23 4.88 -0.78 -9.85
CA GLY A 23 4.30 0.09 -10.89
C GLY A 23 4.11 1.56 -10.49
N LEU A 24 4.11 1.87 -9.18
CA LEU A 24 3.70 3.19 -8.67
C LEU A 24 4.64 4.32 -9.09
N HIS A 25 5.92 4.05 -9.34
CA HIS A 25 6.89 5.04 -9.83
C HIS A 25 6.48 5.71 -11.15
N ARG A 26 5.58 5.09 -11.92
CA ARG A 26 5.08 5.65 -13.19
C ARG A 26 3.98 6.69 -12.98
N LEU A 27 3.42 6.77 -11.78
CA LEU A 27 2.34 7.68 -11.41
C LEU A 27 2.95 8.94 -10.80
N SER A 28 3.60 9.76 -11.62
CA SER A 28 4.34 10.95 -11.18
C SER A 28 3.46 12.07 -10.57
N SER A 29 2.15 12.00 -10.78
CA SER A 29 1.17 12.96 -10.25
C SER A 29 0.46 12.47 -9.00
N LEU A 30 0.86 11.31 -8.46
CA LEU A 30 0.23 10.73 -7.29
C LEU A 30 0.58 11.56 -6.04
N GLU A 31 -0.43 11.97 -5.29
CA GLU A 31 -0.31 12.72 -4.04
C GLU A 31 -0.73 11.88 -2.85
N GLU A 32 -1.58 10.87 -3.05
CA GLU A 32 -2.08 10.00 -1.99
C GLU A 32 -2.15 8.51 -2.41
N ILE A 33 -1.72 7.63 -1.50
CA ILE A 33 -1.86 6.18 -1.58
C ILE A 33 -2.58 5.71 -0.31
N ILE A 34 -3.75 5.10 -0.48
CA ILE A 34 -4.56 4.55 0.59
C ILE A 34 -4.70 3.04 0.38
N VAL A 35 -4.22 2.25 1.34
CA VAL A 35 -4.35 0.79 1.31
C VAL A 35 -5.27 0.34 2.43
N TRP A 36 -6.27 -0.46 2.07
CA TRP A 36 -7.17 -1.15 3.00
C TRP A 36 -6.82 -2.64 3.02
N ALA A 37 -6.28 -3.11 4.14
CA ALA A 37 -6.06 -4.52 4.40
C ALA A 37 -7.41 -5.21 4.70
N LEU A 38 -7.59 -6.43 4.20
CA LEU A 38 -8.72 -7.28 4.59
C LEU A 38 -8.46 -7.91 5.97
N GLU A 39 -9.38 -7.68 6.90
CA GLU A 39 -9.43 -8.36 8.20
C GLU A 39 -9.83 -9.82 8.05
N HIS A 40 -9.16 -10.72 8.76
CA HIS A 40 -9.51 -12.14 8.78
C HIS A 40 -9.75 -12.62 10.22
N ARG A 41 -11.01 -12.98 10.53
CA ARG A 41 -11.44 -13.39 11.88
C ARG A 41 -10.71 -14.59 12.48
N ASP A 42 -10.04 -15.40 11.66
CA ASP A 42 -9.40 -16.64 12.07
C ASP A 42 -7.88 -16.51 12.30
N ILE A 43 -7.34 -15.29 12.25
CA ILE A 43 -5.90 -15.04 12.39
C ILE A 43 -5.57 -14.60 13.83
N THR A 44 -4.41 -15.04 14.33
CA THR A 44 -3.84 -14.48 15.56
C THR A 44 -3.34 -13.07 15.28
N ALA A 45 -3.68 -12.11 16.13
CA ALA A 45 -3.30 -10.69 15.99
C ALA A 45 -1.79 -10.47 15.72
N GLU A 46 -0.93 -11.39 16.14
CA GLU A 46 0.51 -11.38 15.87
C GLU A 46 0.86 -11.59 14.38
N TYR A 47 0.18 -12.52 13.69
CA TYR A 47 0.41 -12.80 12.27
C TYR A 47 -0.14 -11.69 11.37
N GLU A 48 -1.30 -11.11 11.71
CA GLU A 48 -1.83 -9.91 11.08
C GLU A 48 -0.86 -8.73 11.26
N GLY A 49 -0.44 -8.43 12.49
CA GLY A 49 0.49 -7.32 12.76
C GLY A 49 1.82 -7.42 12.02
N GLN A 50 2.39 -8.62 11.86
CA GLN A 50 3.65 -8.80 11.11
C GLN A 50 3.48 -8.58 9.59
N LYS A 51 2.35 -9.04 9.04
CA LYS A 51 2.03 -8.84 7.61
C LYS A 51 1.69 -7.40 7.31
N ASP A 52 0.96 -6.71 8.20
CA ASP A 52 0.65 -5.30 8.08
C ASP A 52 1.90 -4.44 8.15
N MET A 53 2.83 -4.73 9.07
CA MET A 53 4.12 -4.05 9.12
C MET A 53 4.92 -4.24 7.83
N THR A 54 4.87 -5.42 7.23
CA THR A 54 5.56 -5.70 5.96
C THR A 54 4.92 -4.93 4.80
N MET A 55 3.58 -4.94 4.71
CA MET A 55 2.84 -4.21 3.68
C MET A 55 3.05 -2.70 3.80
N LYS A 56 2.91 -2.16 5.02
CA LYS A 56 3.16 -0.76 5.35
C LYS A 56 4.55 -0.33 4.87
N ARG A 57 5.58 -1.10 5.21
CA ARG A 57 6.96 -0.79 4.82
C ARG A 57 7.14 -0.77 3.32
N VAL A 58 6.66 -1.80 2.61
CA VAL A 58 6.84 -1.92 1.16
C VAL A 58 6.14 -0.80 0.41
N PHE A 59 4.92 -0.44 0.80
CA PHE A 59 4.20 0.67 0.18
C PHE A 59 4.78 2.03 0.53
N GLN A 60 5.28 2.23 1.77
CA GLN A 60 5.99 3.46 2.13
C GLN A 60 7.27 3.64 1.32
N GLU A 61 8.08 2.60 1.19
CA GLU A 61 9.31 2.64 0.37
C GLU A 61 9.00 2.99 -1.10
N ALA A 62 7.90 2.47 -1.64
CA ALA A 62 7.45 2.81 -2.99
C ALA A 62 6.93 4.25 -3.10
N ALA A 63 6.21 4.75 -2.09
CA ALA A 63 5.75 6.13 -2.03
C ALA A 63 6.94 7.11 -2.00
N ASP A 64 7.94 6.82 -1.17
CA ASP A 64 9.13 7.64 -1.00
C ASP A 64 9.99 7.73 -2.27
N ALA A 65 9.88 6.73 -3.16
CA ALA A 65 10.56 6.68 -4.45
C ALA A 65 9.90 7.52 -5.55
N ILE A 66 8.64 7.95 -5.36
CA ILE A 66 7.93 8.79 -6.33
C ILE A 66 8.35 10.26 -6.12
N PRO A 67 8.62 11.04 -7.18
CA PRO A 67 9.07 12.43 -7.05
C PRO A 67 8.14 13.34 -6.24
N SER A 68 6.82 13.14 -6.33
CA SER A 68 5.81 13.89 -5.56
C SER A 68 5.73 13.48 -4.09
N ARG A 69 6.33 12.34 -3.72
CA ARG A 69 6.29 11.75 -2.37
C ARG A 69 4.87 11.69 -1.80
N PRO A 70 3.96 10.90 -2.42
CA PRO A 70 2.59 10.81 -1.97
C PRO A 70 2.49 10.41 -0.50
N THR A 71 1.49 10.93 0.18
CA THR A 71 1.13 10.50 1.52
C THR A 71 0.66 9.05 1.46
N PHE A 72 1.15 8.21 2.36
CA PHE A 72 0.75 6.82 2.45
C PHE A 72 -0.03 6.55 3.75
N ALA A 73 -1.19 5.92 3.60
CA ALA A 73 -2.00 5.43 4.72
C ALA A 73 -2.34 3.95 4.53
N LEU A 74 -2.17 3.17 5.60
CA LEU A 74 -2.63 1.79 5.70
C LEU A 74 -3.72 1.70 6.76
N PHE A 75 -4.88 1.21 6.38
CA PHE A 75 -6.00 0.85 7.23
C PHE A 75 -6.16 -0.66 7.22
N GLY A 76 -6.57 -1.22 8.34
CA GLY A 76 -6.82 -2.64 8.53
C GLY A 76 -7.63 -2.85 9.79
#